data_AF-A0A2V9JR54-F1
#
_entry.id   AF-A0A2V9JR54-F1
#
_cell.length_a   1.000
_cell.length_b   1.000
_cell.length_c   1.000
_cell.angle_alpha   90.00
_cell.angle_beta   90.00
_cell.angle_gamma   90.00
#
_symmetry.space_group_name_H-M   'P 1'
#
loop_
_entity.id
_entity.type
_entity.pdbx_description
1 polymer ?
#
loop_
_entity_poly.entity_id
_entity_poly.type
_entity_poly.pdbx_seq_one_letter_code
_entity_poly.pdbx_strand_id
1 'polypeptide(L)'
;MRRERLQKRIGRVESVVAGMRKMLEGTGLPGRQAVSHWAAALRTLSLQTSFRERTLEQYLPFMLHNRFIFESENIRAAYSLISEKDKDRVPWEPERIDWESYWLSNQIQGIERWVQPEAVREWAFKI
;
A
#
# COMPACT_ATOMS: atom_id res chain seq x y z
N MET A 1 21.03 -2.37 -14.66
CA MET A 1 20.36 -3.51 -15.34
C MET A 1 18.82 -3.42 -15.39
N ARG A 2 18.03 -3.64 -14.32
CA ARG A 2 16.54 -3.64 -14.38
C ARG A 2 15.92 -2.24 -14.55
N ARG A 3 16.49 -1.22 -13.88
CA ARG A 3 16.07 0.20 -13.96
C ARG A 3 16.29 0.81 -15.35
N GLU A 4 17.41 0.52 -16.00
CA GLU A 4 17.69 1.02 -17.37
C GLU A 4 16.73 0.43 -18.42
N ARG A 5 16.31 -0.82 -18.25
CA ARG A 5 15.31 -1.46 -19.12
C ARG A 5 13.93 -0.84 -18.93
N LEU A 6 13.57 -0.47 -17.70
CA LEU A 6 12.33 0.24 -17.38
C LEU A 6 12.34 1.65 -17.98
N GLN A 7 13.42 2.40 -17.82
CA GLN A 7 13.57 3.73 -18.43
C GLN A 7 13.49 3.67 -19.96
N LYS A 8 14.15 2.69 -20.59
CA LYS A 8 14.06 2.47 -22.05
C LYS A 8 12.66 2.06 -22.51
N ARG A 9 11.84 1.45 -21.66
CA ARG A 9 10.44 1.10 -21.95
C ARG A 9 9.53 2.32 -21.79
N ILE A 10 9.72 3.10 -20.73
CA ILE A 10 8.98 4.36 -20.48
C ILE A 10 9.22 5.35 -21.63
N GLY A 11 10.47 5.58 -22.03
CA GLY A 11 10.78 6.47 -23.16
C GLY A 11 10.21 5.98 -24.50
N ARG A 12 10.01 4.67 -24.67
CA ARG A 12 9.35 4.08 -25.84
C ARG A 12 7.84 4.32 -25.83
N VAL A 13 7.22 4.29 -24.65
CA VAL A 13 5.80 4.61 -24.48
C VAL A 13 5.57 6.10 -24.70
N GLU A 14 6.45 6.96 -24.21
CA GLU A 14 6.38 8.41 -24.43
C GLU A 14 6.50 8.79 -25.92
N SER A 15 7.40 8.14 -26.68
CA SER A 15 7.54 8.40 -28.11
C SER A 15 6.36 7.89 -28.93
N VAL A 16 5.76 6.75 -28.55
CA VAL A 16 4.52 6.23 -29.15
C VAL A 16 3.34 7.16 -28.87
N VAL A 17 3.21 7.66 -27.64
CA VAL A 17 2.15 8.63 -27.26
C VAL A 17 2.35 9.97 -27.97
N ALA A 18 3.58 10.45 -28.10
CA ALA A 18 3.90 11.67 -28.85
C ALA A 18 3.61 11.52 -30.35
N GLY A 19 3.91 10.35 -30.93
CA GLY A 19 3.57 10.02 -32.32
C GLY A 19 2.06 9.95 -32.55
N MET A 20 1.31 9.31 -31.65
CA MET A 20 -0.16 9.28 -31.68
C MET A 20 -0.74 10.69 -31.57
N ARG A 21 -0.22 11.54 -30.67
CA ARG A 21 -0.67 12.93 -30.54
C ARG A 21 -0.45 13.72 -31.83
N LYS A 22 0.72 13.60 -32.45
CA LYS A 22 1.04 14.30 -33.71
C LYS A 22 0.18 13.82 -34.88
N MET A 23 -0.13 12.52 -34.93
CA MET A 23 -1.02 11.93 -35.94
C MET A 23 -2.49 12.36 -35.73
N LEU A 24 -2.94 12.43 -34.47
CA LEU A 24 -4.27 12.93 -34.10
C LEU A 24 -4.42 14.44 -34.31
N GLU A 25 -3.31 15.19 -34.23
CA GLU A 25 -3.31 16.62 -34.54
C GLU A 25 -3.45 16.89 -36.05
N GLY A 26 -2.99 15.97 -36.90
CA GLY A 26 -3.03 16.09 -38.36
C GLY A 26 -4.35 15.67 -39.04
N THR A 27 -5.21 14.89 -38.38
CA THR A 27 -6.41 14.31 -39.03
C THR A 27 -7.76 14.88 -38.58
N GLY A 28 -7.79 15.89 -37.70
CA GLY A 28 -8.99 16.69 -37.45
C GLY A 28 -10.24 15.90 -37.01
N LEU A 29 -10.09 14.71 -36.42
CA LEU A 29 -11.24 13.89 -36.01
C LEU A 29 -11.94 14.47 -34.76
N PRO A 30 -13.29 14.44 -34.70
CA PRO A 30 -14.05 14.82 -33.52
C PRO A 30 -13.81 13.75 -32.44
N GLY A 31 -13.15 14.15 -31.35
CA GLY A 31 -12.69 13.21 -30.32
C GLY A 31 -11.46 13.67 -29.54
N ARG A 32 -10.82 14.79 -29.93
CA ARG A 32 -9.71 15.41 -29.18
C ARG A 32 -9.99 15.56 -27.69
N GLN A 33 -11.22 15.97 -27.32
CA GLN A 33 -11.62 16.08 -25.92
C GLN A 33 -11.67 14.70 -25.24
N ALA A 34 -12.34 13.71 -25.84
CA ALA A 34 -12.38 12.34 -25.31
C ALA A 34 -10.98 11.74 -25.12
N VAL A 35 -10.09 11.86 -26.13
CA VAL A 35 -8.72 11.36 -26.04
C VAL A 35 -7.91 12.10 -24.95
N SER A 36 -8.14 13.40 -24.77
CA SER A 36 -7.48 14.18 -23.71
C SER A 36 -7.92 13.76 -22.29
N HIS A 37 -9.20 13.44 -22.09
CA HIS A 37 -9.71 12.94 -20.82
C HIS A 37 -9.17 11.54 -20.49
N TRP A 38 -9.11 10.64 -21.49
CA TRP A 38 -8.48 9.32 -21.31
C TRP A 38 -6.98 9.44 -21.02
N ALA A 39 -6.27 10.34 -21.71
CA ALA A 39 -4.86 10.59 -21.42
C ALA A 39 -4.63 11.19 -20.02
N ALA A 40 -5.53 12.05 -19.54
CA ALA A 40 -5.49 12.58 -18.18
C ALA A 40 -5.77 11.48 -17.15
N ALA A 41 -6.78 10.65 -17.36
CA ALA A 41 -7.11 9.52 -16.49
C ALA A 41 -5.95 8.51 -16.40
N LEU A 42 -5.34 8.17 -17.53
CA LEU A 42 -4.16 7.28 -17.57
C LEU A 42 -2.95 7.91 -16.88
N ARG A 43 -2.73 9.23 -17.03
CA ARG A 43 -1.70 9.95 -16.28
C ARG A 43 -1.96 9.90 -14.78
N THR A 44 -3.18 10.20 -14.33
CA THR A 44 -3.55 10.14 -12.91
C THR A 44 -3.37 8.73 -12.34
N LEU A 45 -3.83 7.70 -13.04
CA LEU A 45 -3.62 6.31 -12.65
C LEU A 45 -2.13 5.94 -12.61
N SER A 46 -1.33 6.40 -13.58
CA SER A 46 0.11 6.18 -13.59
C SER A 46 0.80 6.89 -12.43
N LEU A 47 0.36 8.10 -12.08
CA LEU A 47 0.88 8.86 -10.94
C LEU A 47 0.51 8.18 -9.63
N GLN A 48 -0.74 7.72 -9.46
CA GLN A 48 -1.19 6.95 -8.30
C GLN A 48 -0.44 5.63 -8.15
N THR A 49 -0.19 4.93 -9.27
CA THR A 49 0.59 3.69 -9.28
C THR A 49 2.04 3.97 -8.89
N SER A 50 2.66 5.00 -9.49
CA SER A 50 4.04 5.38 -9.15
C SER A 50 4.20 5.85 -7.72
N PHE A 51 3.20 6.55 -7.16
CA PHE A 51 3.19 6.96 -5.76
C PHE A 51 3.10 5.75 -4.84
N ARG A 52 2.18 4.82 -5.13
CA ARG A 52 2.08 3.54 -4.41
C ARG A 52 3.39 2.74 -4.47
N GLU A 53 3.98 2.59 -5.65
CA GLU A 53 5.24 1.89 -5.82
C GLU A 53 6.37 2.56 -5.02
N ARG A 54 6.45 3.89 -5.04
CA ARG A 54 7.50 4.63 -4.32
C ARG A 54 7.33 4.57 -2.81
N THR A 55 6.09 4.65 -2.32
CA THR A 55 5.77 4.44 -0.91
C THR A 55 6.10 3.00 -0.49
N LEU A 56 5.70 2.01 -1.28
CA LEU A 56 6.04 0.61 -1.02
C LEU A 56 7.55 0.38 -1.00
N GLU A 57 8.30 0.93 -1.96
CA GLU A 57 9.77 0.87 -2.00
C GLU A 57 10.40 1.53 -0.77
N GLN A 58 9.84 2.66 -0.29
CA GLN A 58 10.32 3.34 0.90
C GLN A 58 10.14 2.50 2.18
N TYR A 59 9.02 1.77 2.28
CA TYR A 59 8.71 0.96 3.46
C TYR A 59 9.19 -0.50 3.36
N LEU A 60 9.54 -0.99 2.17
CA LEU A 60 10.02 -2.35 1.94
C LEU A 60 11.21 -2.76 2.82
N PRO A 61 12.23 -1.91 3.03
CA PRO A 61 13.33 -2.20 3.96
C PRO A 61 12.82 -2.50 5.36
N PHE A 62 11.83 -1.74 5.83
CA PHE A 62 11.29 -1.89 7.17
C PHE A 62 10.42 -3.13 7.32
N MET A 63 9.74 -3.56 6.26
CA MET A 63 8.85 -4.73 6.29
C MET A 63 9.62 -6.05 6.12
N LEU A 64 10.63 -6.08 5.22
CA LEU A 64 11.33 -7.32 4.85
C LEU A 64 12.70 -7.48 5.49
N HIS A 65 13.38 -6.37 5.82
CA HIS A 65 14.78 -6.42 6.27
C HIS A 65 14.92 -6.22 7.78
N ASN A 66 13.86 -5.78 8.47
CA ASN A 66 13.86 -5.71 9.92
C ASN A 66 13.42 -7.05 10.51
N ARG A 67 14.26 -7.59 11.39
CA ARG A 67 13.84 -8.65 12.30
C ARG A 67 13.06 -8.00 13.44
N PHE A 68 11.74 -8.08 13.39
CA PHE A 68 10.91 -7.63 14.50
C PHE A 68 11.12 -8.59 15.68
N ILE A 69 11.87 -8.13 16.68
CA ILE A 69 11.93 -8.80 17.98
C ILE A 69 10.83 -8.16 18.81
N PHE A 70 9.83 -8.94 19.20
CA PHE A 70 8.76 -8.47 20.07
C PHE A 70 9.29 -8.36 21.51
N GLU A 71 9.89 -7.22 21.82
CA GLU A 71 10.39 -6.93 23.16
C GLU A 71 9.23 -6.80 24.13
N SER A 72 9.17 -7.74 25.07
CA SER A 72 8.03 -7.94 25.98
C SER A 72 8.51 -8.16 27.42
N GLU A 73 9.74 -7.76 27.73
CA GLU A 73 10.40 -8.04 29.01
C GLU A 73 9.59 -7.53 30.21
N ASN A 74 9.10 -6.29 30.13
CA ASN A 74 8.25 -5.72 31.19
C ASN A 74 6.93 -6.48 31.36
N ILE A 75 6.34 -6.97 30.26
CA ILE A 75 5.11 -7.78 30.31
C ILE A 75 5.41 -9.14 30.94
N ARG A 76 6.54 -9.78 30.59
CA ARG A 76 7.00 -11.03 31.22
C ARG A 76 7.23 -10.84 32.71
N ALA A 77 7.88 -9.75 33.10
CA ALA A 77 8.13 -9.42 34.49
C ALA A 77 6.79 -9.26 35.23
N ALA A 78 5.85 -8.48 34.70
CA ALA A 78 4.52 -8.33 35.27
C ALA A 78 3.74 -9.66 35.34
N TYR A 79 3.81 -10.49 34.28
CA TYR A 79 3.16 -11.80 34.22
C TYR A 79 3.78 -12.81 35.19
N SER A 80 5.04 -12.62 35.59
CA SER A 80 5.67 -13.46 36.62
C SER A 80 5.13 -13.17 38.03
N LEU A 81 4.56 -11.98 38.25
CA LEU A 81 4.04 -11.54 39.56
C LEU A 81 2.60 -12.00 39.83
N ILE A 82 1.86 -12.44 38.82
CA ILE A 82 0.49 -12.92 38.99
C ILE A 82 0.45 -14.35 39.52
N SER A 83 -0.61 -14.67 40.27
CA SER A 83 -0.82 -15.99 40.84
C SER A 83 -1.10 -17.03 39.75
N GLU A 84 -0.76 -18.31 39.99
CA GLU A 84 -1.06 -19.40 39.05
C GLU A 84 -2.56 -19.46 38.71
N LYS A 85 -3.43 -19.22 39.69
CA LYS A 85 -4.89 -19.16 39.49
C LYS A 85 -5.31 -18.08 38.50
N ASP A 86 -4.59 -16.96 38.43
CA ASP A 86 -4.90 -15.87 37.51
C ASP A 86 -4.22 -16.07 36.14
N LYS A 87 -3.07 -16.75 36.10
CA LYS A 87 -2.45 -17.19 34.84
C LYS A 87 -3.38 -18.10 34.04
N ASP A 88 -4.11 -18.99 34.72
CA ASP A 88 -5.13 -19.84 34.08
C ASP A 88 -6.26 -19.04 33.42
N ARG A 89 -6.55 -17.83 33.92
CA ARG A 89 -7.59 -16.95 33.37
C ARG A 89 -7.08 -16.06 32.25
N VAL A 90 -5.77 -15.79 32.23
CA VAL A 90 -5.11 -14.92 31.26
C VAL A 90 -3.91 -15.68 30.69
N PRO A 91 -4.14 -16.70 29.84
CA PRO A 91 -3.04 -17.38 29.18
C PRO A 91 -2.32 -16.39 28.26
N TRP A 92 -1.03 -16.16 28.51
CA TRP A 92 -0.21 -15.23 27.74
C TRP A 92 1.00 -15.97 27.16
N GLU A 93 0.88 -16.32 25.88
CA GLU A 93 1.89 -17.08 25.13
C GLU A 93 2.07 -16.47 23.73
N PRO A 94 2.59 -15.23 23.62
CA PRO A 94 2.69 -14.51 22.35
C PRO A 94 3.56 -15.23 21.31
N GLU A 95 4.48 -16.10 21.73
CA GLU A 95 5.33 -16.89 20.84
C GLU A 95 4.55 -17.97 20.07
N ARG A 96 3.37 -18.36 20.56
CA ARG A 96 2.52 -19.36 19.90
C ARG A 96 1.57 -18.75 18.89
N ILE A 97 1.54 -17.43 18.77
CA ILE A 97 0.72 -16.73 17.79
C ILE A 97 1.36 -16.91 16.41
N ASP A 98 0.62 -17.49 15.47
CA ASP A 98 0.92 -17.35 14.05
C ASP A 98 0.60 -15.90 13.64
N TRP A 99 1.62 -15.07 13.67
CA TRP A 99 1.48 -13.64 13.42
C TRP A 99 0.98 -13.34 12.01
N GLU A 100 1.40 -14.09 10.99
CA GLU A 100 0.95 -13.86 9.61
C GLU A 100 -0.57 -14.07 9.52
N SER A 101 -1.04 -15.22 9.99
CA SER A 101 -2.47 -15.54 10.00
C SER A 101 -3.27 -14.56 10.85
N TYR A 102 -2.77 -14.20 12.04
CA TYR A 102 -3.42 -13.25 12.94
C TYR A 102 -3.58 -11.86 12.29
N TRP A 103 -2.54 -11.33 11.66
CA TRP A 103 -2.59 -10.02 11.02
C TRP A 103 -3.59 -10.01 9.86
N LEU A 104 -3.55 -11.02 8.99
CA LEU A 104 -4.44 -11.10 7.83
C LEU A 104 -5.91 -11.30 8.24
N SER A 105 -6.16 -12.16 9.23
CA SER A 105 -7.52 -12.57 9.59
C SER A 105 -8.19 -11.64 10.58
N ASN A 106 -7.43 -11.07 11.53
CA ASN A 106 -7.99 -10.27 12.62
C ASN A 106 -7.70 -8.78 12.42
N GLN A 107 -6.44 -8.44 12.14
CA GLN A 107 -6.05 -7.03 12.17
C GLN A 107 -6.62 -6.23 10.99
N ILE A 108 -6.60 -6.78 9.78
CA ILE A 108 -7.19 -6.13 8.60
C ILE A 108 -8.70 -5.92 8.83
N GLN A 109 -9.42 -6.97 9.24
CA GLN A 109 -10.85 -6.87 9.52
C GLN A 109 -11.16 -5.87 10.64
N GLY A 110 -10.33 -5.82 11.68
CA GLY A 110 -10.47 -4.87 12.77
C GLY A 110 -10.32 -3.43 12.29
N ILE A 111 -9.32 -3.14 11.45
CA ILE A 111 -9.13 -1.81 10.86
C ILE A 111 -10.32 -1.44 9.98
N GLU A 112 -10.79 -2.35 9.14
CA GLU A 112 -11.97 -2.13 8.28
C GLU A 112 -13.23 -1.82 9.10
N ARG A 113 -13.45 -2.57 10.18
CA ARG A 113 -14.65 -2.43 11.00
C ARG A 113 -14.64 -1.19 11.90
N TRP A 114 -13.49 -0.83 12.45
CA TRP A 114 -13.42 0.13 13.55
C TRP A 114 -12.67 1.42 13.22
N VAL A 115 -11.79 1.43 12.21
CA VAL A 115 -10.95 2.59 11.87
C VAL A 115 -11.39 3.26 10.56
N GLN A 116 -11.69 2.47 9.53
CA GLN A 116 -12.17 3.02 8.26
C GLN A 116 -13.45 3.87 8.34
N PRO A 117 -14.45 3.56 9.20
CA PRO A 117 -15.67 4.37 9.28
C PRO A 117 -15.41 5.85 9.64
N GLU A 118 -14.31 6.12 10.33
CA GLU A 118 -13.92 7.45 10.79
C GLU A 118 -13.04 8.15 9.76
N ALA A 119 -12.03 7.45 9.21
CA ALA A 119 -11.16 7.99 8.17
C ALA A 119 -11.92 8.31 6.87
N VAL A 120 -12.90 7.49 6.49
CA VAL A 120 -13.74 7.73 5.29
C VAL A 120 -14.72 8.88 5.51
N ARG A 121 -15.13 9.18 6.75
CA ARG A 121 -15.95 10.39 7.05
C ARG A 121 -15.19 11.69 6.84
N GLU A 122 -13.87 11.69 7.07
CA GLU A 122 -13.02 12.88 6.87
C GLU A 122 -12.42 12.97 5.46
N TRP A 123 -12.23 11.83 4.77
CA TRP A 123 -11.64 11.76 3.43
C TRP A 123 -12.68 11.74 2.30
N ALA A 124 -13.81 12.43 2.48
CA ALA A 124 -14.59 12.90 1.36
C ALA A 124 -13.78 14.00 0.63
N PHE A 125 -12.70 13.59 -0.04
CA PHE A 125 -12.01 14.42 -1.02
C PHE A 125 -13.06 14.81 -2.05
N LYS A 126 -13.49 16.07 -1.96
CA LYS A 126 -14.16 16.77 -3.04
C LYS A 126 -13.28 16.61 -4.28
N ILE A 127 -13.71 15.75 -5.19
CA ILE A 127 -13.28 15.74 -6.59
C ILE A 127 -14.44 16.33 -7.38
#